data_AF-A0A2G6PM76-F1
#
_entry.id   AF-A0A2G6PM76-F1
#
_cell.length_a   1.000
_cell.length_b   1.000
_cell.length_c   1.000
_cell.angle_alpha   90.00
_cell.angle_beta   90.00
_cell.angle_gamma   90.00
#
_symmetry.space_group_name_H-M   'P 1'
#
loop_
_entity.id
_entity.type
_entity.pdbx_description
1 polymer ?
#
loop_
_entity_poly.entity_id
_entity_poly.type
_entity_poly.pdbx_seq_one_letter_code
_entity_poly.pdbx_strand_id
1 'polypeptide(L)'
;MKSIIKESIQKLDIVIWIITLLFFIFSAILSNGDIINSIYGAIAVIILMFFIGLSIELILSALKNVKGLGKITGFITNGPEALVLIVGLVTGDILFAASTPLGSNVMNPILLIIGIFVTGMFLKVKEFQHKFFFFSSFVLTAFLATIFFKIPESLFIYWVGITLFTSFYLFSKKFVDVHDSTEVEKSENKMYLPLGIIILLISGSFLDKIVSFTADASNAPKGLIGFLVLATLTSWPEFKSILGLLKRNKIMDSFMNIMVSNITNLWLASGGVIIWLIIEFKKIMN
;
A
#
# COMPACT_ATOMS: atom_id res chain seq x y z
N MET A 1 -24.72 5.48 -1.37
CA MET A 1 -23.92 6.20 -2.39
C MET A 1 -23.61 7.64 -1.99
N LYS A 2 -24.57 8.56 -1.81
CA LYS A 2 -24.24 9.96 -1.41
C LYS A 2 -23.54 10.07 -0.04
N SER A 3 -23.88 9.22 0.94
CA SER A 3 -23.16 9.15 2.22
C SER A 3 -21.73 8.64 2.05
N ILE A 4 -21.57 7.49 1.37
CA ILE A 4 -20.27 6.85 1.09
C ILE A 4 -19.30 7.81 0.38
N ILE A 5 -19.76 8.53 -0.66
CA ILE A 5 -18.91 9.48 -1.41
C ILE A 5 -18.55 10.72 -0.56
N LYS A 6 -19.46 11.16 0.32
CA LYS A 6 -19.21 12.32 1.20
C LYS A 6 -18.32 11.95 2.38
N GLU A 7 -18.33 10.70 2.82
CA GLU A 7 -17.48 10.17 3.89
C GLU A 7 -16.11 9.71 3.38
N SER A 8 -15.97 9.40 2.08
CA SER A 8 -14.71 8.96 1.49
C SER A 8 -13.67 10.07 1.33
N ILE A 9 -14.10 11.33 1.15
CA ILE A 9 -13.23 12.51 1.07
C ILE A 9 -13.22 13.27 2.40
N GLN A 10 -12.14 13.11 3.17
CA GLN A 10 -11.85 13.80 4.41
C GLN A 10 -10.79 14.89 4.20
N LYS A 11 -10.65 15.80 5.17
CA LYS A 11 -9.64 16.86 5.13
C LYS A 11 -8.21 16.33 4.94
N LEU A 12 -7.93 15.14 5.47
CA LEU A 12 -6.62 14.50 5.31
C LEU A 12 -6.37 14.02 3.87
N ASP A 13 -7.41 13.63 3.12
CA ASP A 13 -7.26 13.24 1.71
C ASP A 13 -6.77 14.43 0.86
N ILE A 14 -7.23 15.64 1.18
CA ILE A 14 -6.74 16.85 0.49
C ILE A 14 -5.24 17.05 0.75
N VAL A 15 -4.74 16.73 1.95
CA VAL A 15 -3.32 16.84 2.28
C VAL A 15 -2.49 15.87 1.44
N ILE A 16 -2.93 14.61 1.30
CA ILE A 16 -2.19 13.60 0.50
C ILE A 16 -2.16 14.00 -0.98
N TRP A 17 -3.25 14.58 -1.49
CA TRP A 17 -3.33 15.08 -2.87
C TRP A 17 -2.40 16.26 -3.12
N ILE A 18 -2.34 17.21 -2.18
CA ILE A 18 -1.41 18.33 -2.26
C ILE A 18 0.04 17.83 -2.24
N ILE A 19 0.38 16.91 -1.33
CA ILE A 19 1.74 16.34 -1.27
C ILE A 19 2.10 15.63 -2.57
N THR A 20 1.18 14.85 -3.14
CA THR A 20 1.37 14.17 -4.44
C THR A 20 1.66 15.17 -5.55
N LEU A 21 0.87 16.25 -5.63
CA LEU A 21 1.06 17.30 -6.62
C LEU A 21 2.39 18.03 -6.45
N LEU A 22 2.76 18.35 -5.20
CA LEU A 22 4.03 18.98 -4.88
C LEU A 22 5.23 18.09 -5.22
N PHE A 23 5.13 16.77 -5.00
CA PHE A 23 6.19 15.82 -5.37
C PHE A 23 6.51 15.90 -6.86
N PHE A 24 5.49 15.85 -7.73
CA PHE A 24 5.71 15.88 -9.18
C PHE A 24 6.18 17.24 -9.70
N ILE A 25 5.65 18.34 -9.15
CA ILE A 25 6.14 19.69 -9.47
C ILE A 25 7.61 19.82 -9.07
N PHE A 26 7.95 19.38 -7.86
CA PHE A 26 9.32 19.47 -7.35
C PHE A 26 10.28 18.60 -8.16
N SER A 27 9.88 17.38 -8.53
CA SER A 27 10.66 16.51 -9.41
C SER A 27 10.91 17.17 -10.77
N ALA A 28 9.87 17.75 -11.38
CA ALA A 28 9.98 18.45 -12.65
C ALA A 28 10.94 19.65 -12.55
N ILE A 29 10.87 20.43 -11.47
CA ILE A 29 11.77 21.57 -11.26
C ILE A 29 13.23 21.09 -11.09
N LEU A 30 13.47 20.08 -10.25
CA LEU A 30 14.82 19.60 -9.98
C LEU A 30 15.47 18.89 -11.16
N SER A 31 14.66 18.19 -11.95
CA SER A 31 15.12 17.30 -13.02
C SER A 31 14.89 17.86 -14.42
N ASN A 32 14.59 19.17 -14.54
CA ASN A 32 14.26 19.85 -15.79
C ASN A 32 13.15 19.16 -16.61
N GLY A 33 12.10 18.70 -15.93
CA GLY A 33 10.89 18.15 -16.56
C GLY A 33 9.89 19.23 -16.99
N ASP A 34 8.82 18.79 -17.65
CA ASP A 34 7.69 19.62 -18.04
C ASP A 34 6.73 19.80 -16.84
N ILE A 35 6.76 21.00 -16.25
CA ILE A 35 5.95 21.33 -15.07
C ILE A 35 4.44 21.21 -15.36
N ILE A 36 3.98 21.64 -16.54
CA ILE A 36 2.54 21.66 -16.86
C ILE A 36 2.03 20.23 -17.02
N ASN A 37 2.72 19.43 -17.81
CA ASN A 37 2.35 18.02 -17.99
C ASN A 37 2.53 17.21 -16.71
N SER A 38 3.49 17.56 -15.85
CA SER A 38 3.64 16.95 -14.52
C SER A 38 2.44 17.24 -13.61
N ILE A 39 1.87 18.45 -13.68
CA ILE A 39 0.64 18.79 -12.93
C ILE A 39 -0.54 17.96 -13.45
N TYR A 40 -0.73 17.87 -14.77
CA TYR A 40 -1.80 17.06 -15.35
C TYR A 40 -1.64 15.58 -14.99
N GLY A 41 -0.42 15.06 -15.06
CA GLY A 41 -0.09 13.70 -14.64
C GLY A 41 -0.39 13.47 -13.15
N ALA A 42 0.03 14.37 -12.27
CA ALA A 42 -0.25 14.29 -10.85
C ALA A 42 -1.75 14.26 -10.53
N ILE A 43 -2.54 15.13 -11.17
CA ILE A 43 -4.00 15.16 -11.04
C ILE A 43 -4.60 13.84 -11.51
N ALA A 44 -4.13 13.31 -12.66
CA ALA A 44 -4.58 12.02 -13.18
C ALA A 44 -4.24 10.87 -12.23
N VAL A 45 -3.05 10.83 -11.63
CA VAL A 45 -2.65 9.86 -10.61
C VAL A 45 -3.58 9.95 -9.40
N ILE A 46 -3.85 11.15 -8.89
CA ILE A 46 -4.74 11.37 -7.74
C ILE A 46 -6.16 10.84 -8.03
N ILE A 47 -6.73 11.20 -9.18
CA ILE A 47 -8.06 10.75 -9.59
C ILE A 47 -8.10 9.22 -9.73
N LEU A 48 -7.08 8.65 -10.36
CA LEU A 48 -6.99 7.21 -10.55
C LEU A 48 -6.92 6.46 -9.22
N MET A 49 -6.05 6.92 -8.32
CA MET A 49 -5.89 6.31 -7.00
C MET A 49 -7.13 6.48 -6.13
N PHE A 50 -7.88 7.58 -6.30
CA PHE A 50 -9.19 7.73 -5.66
C PHE A 50 -10.18 6.64 -6.13
N PHE A 51 -10.26 6.35 -7.43
CA PHE A 51 -11.12 5.28 -7.94
C PHE A 51 -10.67 3.89 -7.49
N ILE A 52 -9.36 3.64 -7.44
CA ILE A 52 -8.81 2.40 -6.88
C ILE A 52 -9.20 2.27 -5.40
N GLY A 53 -9.00 3.31 -4.59
CA GLY A 53 -9.42 3.32 -3.18
C GLY A 53 -10.92 3.06 -3.00
N LEU A 54 -11.76 3.76 -3.75
CA LEU A 54 -13.21 3.57 -3.75
C LEU A 54 -13.61 2.14 -4.12
N SER A 55 -12.94 1.54 -5.11
CA SER A 55 -13.22 0.17 -5.53
C SER A 55 -12.95 -0.85 -4.43
N ILE A 56 -11.87 -0.67 -3.67
CA ILE A 56 -11.52 -1.52 -2.52
C ILE A 56 -12.51 -1.33 -1.37
N GLU A 57 -12.93 -0.09 -1.09
CA GLU A 57 -13.98 0.17 -0.09
C GLU A 57 -15.31 -0.51 -0.45
N LEU A 58 -15.70 -0.50 -1.73
CA LEU A 58 -16.90 -1.19 -2.22
C LEU A 58 -16.77 -2.72 -2.10
N ILE A 59 -15.62 -3.27 -2.47
CA ILE A 59 -15.32 -4.71 -2.34
C ILE A 59 -15.37 -5.14 -0.87
N LEU A 60 -14.68 -4.40 0.01
CA LEU A 60 -14.67 -4.66 1.46
C LEU A 60 -16.10 -4.61 2.03
N SER A 61 -16.86 -3.59 1.68
CA SER A 61 -18.24 -3.41 2.17
C SER A 61 -19.16 -4.57 1.76
N ALA A 62 -18.97 -5.11 0.56
CA ALA A 62 -19.71 -6.29 0.09
C ALA A 62 -19.26 -7.60 0.77
N LEU A 63 -18.00 -7.68 1.20
CA LEU A 63 -17.41 -8.88 1.82
C LEU A 63 -17.59 -8.94 3.35
N LYS A 64 -18.03 -7.86 4.02
CA LYS A 64 -18.21 -7.77 5.49
C LYS A 64 -18.89 -8.98 6.18
N ASN A 65 -19.73 -9.74 5.47
CA ASN A 65 -20.50 -10.88 6.01
C ASN A 65 -19.90 -12.29 5.76
N VAL A 66 -18.71 -12.42 5.16
CA VAL A 66 -18.11 -13.74 4.92
C VAL A 66 -17.43 -14.24 6.21
N LYS A 67 -17.78 -15.45 6.68
CA LYS A 67 -17.12 -16.07 7.84
C LYS A 67 -15.61 -16.16 7.61
N GLY A 68 -14.81 -15.70 8.58
CA GLY A 68 -13.35 -15.69 8.48
C GLY A 68 -12.75 -14.41 7.91
N LEU A 69 -13.56 -13.38 7.62
CA LEU A 69 -13.07 -12.14 7.04
C LEU A 69 -12.01 -11.45 7.90
N GLY A 70 -12.06 -11.52 9.23
CA GLY A 70 -11.07 -10.84 10.10
C GLY A 70 -9.61 -11.23 9.83
N LYS A 71 -9.35 -12.43 9.27
CA LYS A 71 -8.01 -12.85 8.81
C LYS A 71 -7.73 -12.47 7.36
N ILE A 72 -8.76 -12.21 6.56
CA ILE A 72 -8.71 -11.90 5.13
C ILE A 72 -8.72 -10.38 4.90
N THR A 73 -9.26 -9.58 5.82
CA THR A 73 -9.36 -8.11 5.72
C THR A 73 -8.00 -7.47 5.53
N GLY A 74 -6.98 -7.90 6.29
CA GLY A 74 -5.60 -7.42 6.14
C GLY A 74 -4.97 -7.74 4.77
N PHE A 75 -5.41 -8.84 4.12
CA PHE A 75 -5.00 -9.14 2.74
C PHE A 75 -5.77 -8.31 1.71
N ILE A 76 -7.06 -8.05 1.96
CA ILE A 76 -7.90 -7.24 1.05
C ILE A 76 -7.50 -5.76 1.10
N THR A 77 -7.09 -5.23 2.26
CA THR A 77 -6.62 -3.84 2.38
C THR A 77 -5.36 -3.57 1.57
N ASN A 78 -4.56 -4.59 1.28
CA ASN A 78 -3.39 -4.51 0.40
C ASN A 78 -3.74 -4.76 -1.08
N GLY A 79 -5.04 -4.77 -1.40
CA GLY A 79 -5.56 -4.91 -2.76
C GLY A 79 -5.02 -3.84 -3.74
N PRO A 80 -4.92 -2.55 -3.37
CA PRO A 80 -4.30 -1.55 -4.23
C PRO A 80 -2.84 -1.88 -4.57
N GLU A 81 -2.02 -2.29 -3.59
CA GLU A 81 -0.63 -2.71 -3.80
C GLU A 81 -0.54 -3.90 -4.75
N ALA A 82 -1.40 -4.90 -4.55
CA ALA A 82 -1.48 -6.07 -5.42
C ALA A 82 -1.87 -5.69 -6.85
N LEU A 83 -2.76 -4.71 -7.03
CA LEU A 83 -3.11 -4.19 -8.36
C LEU A 83 -1.89 -3.58 -9.04
N VAL A 84 -1.16 -2.69 -8.35
CA VAL A 84 0.04 -2.05 -8.93
C VAL A 84 1.09 -3.11 -9.29
N LEU A 85 1.28 -4.10 -8.42
CA LEU A 85 2.17 -5.23 -8.66
C LEU A 85 1.80 -5.98 -9.95
N ILE A 86 0.53 -6.35 -10.12
CA ILE A 86 0.04 -7.05 -11.31
C ILE A 86 0.27 -6.19 -12.56
N VAL A 87 -0.04 -4.90 -12.50
CA VAL A 87 0.16 -3.98 -13.62
C VAL A 87 1.63 -3.91 -14.02
N GLY A 88 2.55 -3.77 -13.05
CA GLY A 88 3.99 -3.74 -13.34
C GLY A 88 4.52 -5.07 -13.89
N LEU A 89 4.02 -6.21 -13.42
CA LEU A 89 4.40 -7.52 -13.96
C LEU A 89 3.93 -7.70 -15.41
N VAL A 90 2.69 -7.25 -15.72
CA VAL A 90 2.14 -7.30 -17.08
C VAL A 90 2.94 -6.43 -18.05
N THR A 91 3.49 -5.32 -17.59
CA THR A 91 4.33 -4.43 -18.41
C THR A 91 5.81 -4.85 -18.42
N GLY A 92 6.19 -5.87 -17.65
CA GLY A 92 7.55 -6.39 -17.57
C GLY A 92 8.51 -5.55 -16.72
N ASP A 93 8.01 -4.57 -15.97
CA ASP A 93 8.81 -3.68 -15.13
C ASP A 93 8.75 -4.16 -13.67
N ILE A 94 9.68 -5.05 -13.28
CA ILE A 94 9.73 -5.61 -11.93
C ILE A 94 10.06 -4.56 -10.86
N LEU A 95 10.87 -3.55 -11.19
CA LEU A 95 11.22 -2.50 -10.25
C LEU A 95 9.98 -1.65 -9.94
N PHE A 96 9.18 -1.31 -10.96
CA PHE A 96 7.88 -0.67 -10.74
C PHE A 96 6.90 -1.60 -10.03
N ALA A 97 6.79 -2.86 -10.45
CA ALA A 97 5.86 -3.83 -9.86
C ALA A 97 6.09 -4.00 -8.35
N ALA A 98 7.34 -4.16 -7.92
CA ALA A 98 7.70 -4.33 -6.51
C ALA A 98 7.68 -2.98 -5.75
N SER A 99 7.76 -1.84 -6.43
CA SER A 99 7.92 -0.54 -5.76
C SER A 99 6.77 -0.16 -4.84
N THR A 100 5.52 -0.37 -5.23
CA THR A 100 4.40 0.00 -4.37
C THR A 100 4.31 -0.86 -3.11
N PRO A 101 4.30 -2.21 -3.18
CA PRO A 101 4.32 -3.03 -1.96
C PRO A 101 5.51 -2.70 -1.05
N LEU A 102 6.73 -2.59 -1.62
CA LEU A 102 7.93 -2.29 -0.84
C LEU A 102 7.93 -0.85 -0.30
N GLY A 103 7.39 0.12 -1.04
CA GLY A 103 7.18 1.47 -0.56
C GLY A 103 6.23 1.51 0.63
N SER A 104 5.14 0.73 0.58
CA SER A 104 4.18 0.64 1.68
C SER A 104 4.83 0.10 2.95
N ASN A 105 5.84 -0.78 2.87
CA ASN A 105 6.63 -1.22 4.03
C ASN A 105 7.36 -0.07 4.76
N VAL A 106 7.69 1.02 4.06
CA VAL A 106 8.27 2.24 4.63
C VAL A 106 7.18 3.22 5.05
N MET A 107 6.16 3.40 4.21
CA MET A 107 5.15 4.43 4.40
C MET A 107 4.18 4.11 5.55
N ASN A 108 3.85 2.84 5.73
CA ASN A 108 2.96 2.38 6.80
C ASN A 108 3.44 2.78 8.20
N PRO A 109 4.71 2.52 8.60
CA PRO A 109 5.26 3.04 9.85
C PRO A 109 5.23 4.57 9.96
N ILE A 110 5.52 5.30 8.88
CA ILE A 110 5.48 6.77 8.86
C ILE A 110 4.06 7.26 9.14
N LEU A 111 3.07 6.67 8.47
CA LEU A 111 1.67 6.99 8.66
C LEU A 111 1.19 6.62 10.07
N LEU A 112 1.64 5.51 10.65
CA LEU A 112 1.35 5.18 12.06
C LEU A 112 1.89 6.26 13.01
N ILE A 113 3.12 6.72 12.79
CA ILE A 113 3.72 7.81 13.59
C ILE A 113 2.85 9.06 13.45
N ILE A 114 2.53 9.50 12.23
CA ILE A 114 1.63 10.64 11.99
C ILE A 114 0.30 10.44 12.71
N GLY A 115 -0.26 9.23 12.69
CA GLY A 115 -1.52 8.90 13.35
C GLY A 115 -1.45 9.05 14.87
N ILE A 116 -0.34 8.63 15.48
CA ILE A 116 -0.06 8.83 16.91
C ILE A 116 0.01 10.33 17.21
N PHE A 117 0.66 11.11 16.34
CA PHE A 117 0.74 12.57 16.49
C PHE A 117 -0.63 13.23 16.45
N VAL A 118 -1.41 12.94 15.41
CA VAL A 118 -2.74 13.52 15.19
C VAL A 118 -3.73 13.14 16.30
N THR A 119 -3.58 11.95 16.90
CA THR A 119 -4.47 11.47 17.97
C THR A 119 -4.01 11.81 19.38
N GLY A 120 -2.80 12.37 19.55
CA GLY A 120 -2.24 12.71 20.87
C GLY A 120 -1.88 11.50 21.74
N MET A 121 -1.65 10.34 21.13
CA MET A 121 -1.53 9.05 21.82
C MET A 121 -0.12 8.72 22.34
N PHE A 122 0.81 9.68 22.33
CA PHE A 122 2.24 9.48 22.61
C PHE A 122 2.53 8.80 23.95
N LEU A 123 1.89 9.25 25.03
CA LEU A 123 2.17 8.74 26.37
C LEU A 123 1.80 7.26 26.47
N LYS A 124 0.65 6.89 25.91
CA LYS A 124 0.18 5.50 25.91
C LYS A 124 1.04 4.60 25.00
N VAL A 125 1.51 5.11 23.86
CA VAL A 125 2.48 4.40 23.02
C VAL A 125 3.82 4.24 23.72
N LYS A 126 4.26 5.24 24.49
CA LYS A 126 5.49 5.16 25.30
C LYS A 126 5.38 4.08 26.37
N GLU A 127 4.20 3.88 26.95
CA GLU A 127 3.91 2.85 27.96
C GLU A 127 3.60 1.46 27.36
N PHE A 128 3.38 1.37 26.04
CA PHE A 128 3.07 0.12 25.35
C PHE A 128 4.19 -0.92 25.53
N GLN A 129 3.83 -2.09 26.04
CA GLN A 129 4.77 -3.14 26.44
C GLN A 129 5.55 -3.74 25.26
N HIS A 130 4.91 -3.92 24.10
CA HIS A 130 5.52 -4.57 22.93
C HIS A 130 6.20 -3.61 21.96
N LYS A 131 6.33 -2.32 22.31
CA LYS A 131 6.85 -1.27 21.41
C LYS A 131 8.16 -1.64 20.72
N PHE A 132 9.12 -2.20 21.45
CA PHE A 132 10.44 -2.55 20.90
C PHE A 132 10.34 -3.60 19.79
N PHE A 133 9.53 -4.63 19.99
CA PHE A 133 9.32 -5.66 18.98
C PHE A 133 8.73 -5.06 17.70
N PHE A 134 7.66 -4.27 17.80
CA PHE A 134 7.03 -3.68 16.62
C PHE A 134 7.95 -2.67 15.92
N PHE A 135 8.60 -1.78 16.65
CA PHE A 135 9.54 -0.84 16.03
C PHE A 135 10.70 -1.55 15.35
N SER A 136 11.28 -2.59 15.97
CA SER A 136 12.31 -3.41 15.32
C SER A 136 11.79 -4.12 14.07
N SER A 137 10.54 -4.60 14.09
CA SER A 137 9.90 -5.24 12.95
C SER A 137 9.67 -4.24 11.81
N PHE A 138 9.20 -3.03 12.10
CA PHE A 138 9.02 -1.97 11.11
C PHE A 138 10.35 -1.58 10.46
N VAL A 139 11.39 -1.35 11.25
CA VAL A 139 12.74 -1.06 10.74
C VAL A 139 13.26 -2.20 9.87
N LEU A 140 13.10 -3.45 10.30
CA LEU A 140 13.54 -4.62 9.54
C LEU A 140 12.80 -4.76 8.21
N THR A 141 11.47 -4.61 8.21
CA THR A 141 10.68 -4.69 6.97
C THR A 141 10.96 -3.53 6.01
N ALA A 142 11.17 -2.31 6.53
CA ALA A 142 11.59 -1.15 5.73
C ALA A 142 13.00 -1.33 5.16
N PHE A 143 13.91 -1.94 5.92
CA PHE A 143 15.25 -2.29 5.44
C PHE A 143 15.20 -3.30 4.28
N LEU A 144 14.42 -4.39 4.43
CA LEU A 144 14.23 -5.37 3.36
C LEU A 144 13.62 -4.77 2.10
N ALA A 145 12.68 -3.84 2.27
CA ALA A 145 12.08 -3.12 1.16
C ALA A 145 13.05 -2.19 0.44
N THR A 146 13.86 -1.43 1.17
CA THR A 146 14.80 -0.47 0.58
C THR A 146 16.03 -1.14 -0.03
N ILE A 147 16.53 -2.24 0.55
CA ILE A 147 17.69 -2.95 0.02
C ILE A 147 17.40 -3.62 -1.34
N PHE A 148 16.14 -3.95 -1.63
CA PHE A 148 15.70 -4.51 -2.92
C PHE A 148 16.17 -3.65 -4.12
N PHE A 149 16.10 -2.33 -4.01
CA PHE A 149 16.51 -1.42 -5.08
C PHE A 149 18.02 -1.24 -5.22
N LYS A 150 18.81 -1.84 -4.32
CA LYS A 150 20.27 -1.76 -4.32
C LYS A 150 20.94 -3.07 -4.71
N ILE A 151 20.20 -4.17 -4.76
CA ILE A 151 20.73 -5.47 -5.14
C ILE A 151 20.59 -5.68 -6.65
N PRO A 152 21.59 -6.32 -7.29
CA PRO A 152 21.47 -6.71 -8.69
C PRO A 152 20.42 -7.82 -8.86
N GLU A 153 19.80 -7.88 -10.05
CA GLU A 153 18.74 -8.84 -10.38
C GLU A 153 19.14 -10.30 -10.18
N SER A 154 20.42 -10.62 -10.39
CA SER A 154 20.99 -11.95 -10.14
C SER A 154 20.85 -12.43 -8.69
N LEU A 155 20.68 -11.49 -7.74
CA LEU A 155 20.52 -11.78 -6.31
C LEU A 155 19.07 -11.73 -5.83
N PHE A 156 18.10 -11.48 -6.72
CA PHE A 156 16.68 -11.38 -6.34
C PHE A 156 16.16 -12.65 -5.65
N ILE A 157 16.59 -13.83 -6.06
CA ILE A 157 16.16 -15.09 -5.43
C ILE A 157 16.63 -15.21 -3.97
N TYR A 158 17.83 -14.71 -3.65
CA TYR A 158 18.33 -14.68 -2.28
C TYR A 158 17.58 -13.67 -1.43
N TRP A 159 17.25 -12.51 -2.01
CA TRP A 159 16.39 -11.53 -1.36
C TRP A 159 15.01 -12.10 -1.04
N VAL A 160 14.40 -12.86 -1.96
CA VAL A 160 13.14 -13.58 -1.71
C VAL A 160 13.29 -14.54 -0.53
N GLY A 161 14.36 -15.35 -0.50
CA GLY A 161 14.61 -16.29 0.58
C GLY A 161 14.72 -15.62 1.96
N ILE A 162 15.53 -14.56 2.07
CA ILE A 162 15.71 -13.79 3.30
C ILE A 162 14.41 -13.10 3.71
N THR A 163 13.69 -12.52 2.75
CA THR A 163 12.44 -11.80 2.98
C THR A 163 11.34 -12.72 3.47
N LEU A 164 11.15 -13.89 2.83
CA LEU A 164 10.19 -14.89 3.27
C LEU A 164 10.55 -15.43 4.65
N PHE A 165 11.81 -15.84 4.87
CA PHE A 165 12.24 -16.33 6.18
C PHE A 165 11.96 -15.31 7.30
N THR A 166 12.35 -14.06 7.09
CA THR A 166 12.17 -12.98 8.07
C THR A 166 10.69 -12.68 8.31
N SER A 167 9.91 -12.52 7.24
CA SER A 167 8.48 -12.20 7.34
C SER A 167 7.67 -13.35 7.96
N PHE A 168 7.99 -14.61 7.66
CA PHE A 168 7.38 -15.77 8.34
C PHE A 168 7.76 -15.81 9.82
N TYR A 169 9.01 -15.52 10.19
CA TYR A 169 9.41 -15.42 11.58
C TYR A 169 8.59 -14.36 12.32
N LEU A 170 8.47 -13.15 11.76
CA LEU A 170 7.67 -12.07 12.34
C LEU A 170 6.19 -12.46 12.45
N PHE A 171 5.61 -13.07 11.41
CA PHE A 171 4.22 -13.53 11.39
C PHE A 171 3.95 -14.63 12.44
N SER A 172 4.92 -15.52 12.68
CA SER A 172 4.79 -16.61 13.63
C SER A 172 4.77 -16.18 15.09
N LYS A 173 5.25 -14.96 15.39
CA LYS A 173 5.20 -14.40 16.74
C LYS A 173 3.75 -14.05 17.08
N LYS A 174 3.11 -14.96 17.81
CA LYS A 174 1.75 -14.77 18.32
C LYS A 174 1.75 -13.65 19.36
N PHE A 175 1.12 -12.54 19.01
CA PHE A 175 0.59 -11.60 20.00
C PHE A 175 -0.84 -12.05 20.29
N VAL A 176 -1.01 -12.70 21.45
CA VAL A 176 -2.33 -13.08 21.96
C VAL A 176 -3.01 -11.79 22.36
N ASP A 177 -3.93 -11.34 21.51
CA ASP A 177 -5.12 -10.52 21.81
C ASP A 177 -5.59 -9.86 20.51
N VAL A 178 -5.94 -10.67 19.50
CA VAL A 178 -6.79 -10.17 18.42
C VAL A 178 -8.22 -10.33 18.93
N HIS A 179 -8.72 -9.33 19.64
CA HIS A 179 -10.15 -9.25 19.87
C HIS A 179 -10.83 -9.03 18.52
N ASP A 180 -11.60 -10.03 18.09
CA ASP A 180 -12.63 -9.95 17.05
C ASP A 180 -13.47 -8.70 17.35
N SER A 181 -13.10 -7.59 16.71
CA SER A 181 -13.77 -6.30 16.91
C SER A 181 -14.16 -5.67 15.59
N THR A 182 -14.51 -6.52 14.64
CA THR A 182 -15.56 -6.16 13.71
C THR A 182 -16.89 -6.33 14.44
N GLU A 183 -17.39 -5.24 15.03
CA GLU A 183 -18.85 -5.09 15.10
C GLU A 183 -19.37 -5.36 13.68
N VAL A 184 -20.15 -6.42 13.53
CA VAL A 184 -20.72 -6.83 12.25
C VAL A 184 -21.77 -5.79 11.88
N GLU A 185 -21.34 -4.67 11.31
CA GLU A 185 -22.22 -3.82 10.53
C GLU A 185 -22.82 -4.68 9.42
N LYS A 186 -24.16 -4.69 9.34
CA LYS A 186 -24.90 -5.41 8.30
C LYS A 186 -24.26 -5.13 6.94
N SER A 187 -23.92 -6.19 6.18
CA SER A 187 -23.40 -6.02 4.82
C SER A 187 -24.29 -5.07 4.03
N GLU A 188 -23.67 -4.02 3.49
CA GLU A 188 -24.32 -3.27 2.44
C GLU A 188 -24.43 -4.13 1.18
N ASN A 189 -25.38 -3.74 0.33
CA ASN A 189 -25.85 -4.44 -0.87
C ASN A 189 -24.76 -5.24 -1.64
N LYS A 190 -24.99 -6.55 -1.84
CA LYS A 190 -24.10 -7.45 -2.63
C LYS A 190 -23.78 -6.93 -4.04
N MET A 191 -24.58 -6.01 -4.57
CA MET A 191 -24.35 -5.32 -5.83
C MET A 191 -23.06 -4.46 -5.85
N TYR A 192 -22.47 -4.15 -4.70
CA TYR A 192 -21.22 -3.39 -4.63
C TYR A 192 -19.98 -4.19 -5.03
N LEU A 193 -20.01 -5.52 -4.92
CA LEU A 193 -18.89 -6.36 -5.34
C LEU A 193 -18.60 -6.26 -6.85
N PRO A 194 -19.56 -6.53 -7.77
CA PRO A 194 -19.28 -6.42 -9.20
C PRO A 194 -18.93 -4.99 -9.61
N LEU A 195 -19.56 -3.98 -9.00
CA LEU A 195 -19.24 -2.58 -9.27
C LEU A 195 -17.80 -2.23 -8.87
N GLY A 196 -17.37 -2.63 -7.66
CA GLY A 196 -16.00 -2.43 -7.20
C GLY A 196 -14.99 -3.11 -8.12
N ILE A 197 -15.24 -4.36 -8.52
CA ILE A 197 -14.37 -5.09 -9.45
C ILE A 197 -14.26 -4.36 -10.80
N ILE A 198 -15.38 -3.89 -11.38
CA ILE A 198 -15.37 -3.16 -12.65
C ILE A 198 -14.54 -1.87 -12.55
N ILE A 199 -14.73 -1.08 -11.48
CA ILE A 199 -13.96 0.16 -11.26
C ILE A 199 -12.47 -0.16 -11.10
N LEU A 200 -12.14 -1.23 -10.37
CA LEU A 200 -10.76 -1.66 -10.15
C LEU A 200 -10.08 -2.07 -11.47
N LEU A 201 -10.77 -2.85 -12.31
CA LEU A 201 -10.24 -3.29 -13.61
C LEU A 201 -10.04 -2.13 -14.58
N ILE A 202 -11.02 -1.23 -14.68
CA ILE A 202 -10.92 -0.04 -15.54
C ILE A 202 -9.76 0.83 -15.06
N SER A 203 -9.70 1.16 -13.76
CA SER A 203 -8.64 1.99 -13.20
C SER A 203 -7.26 1.34 -13.36
N GLY A 204 -7.16 0.04 -13.07
CA GLY A 204 -5.93 -0.74 -13.27
C GLY A 204 -5.42 -0.69 -14.72
N SER A 205 -6.31 -0.72 -15.70
CA SER A 205 -5.93 -0.66 -17.12
C SER A 205 -5.30 0.67 -17.56
N PHE A 206 -5.57 1.77 -16.83
CA PHE A 206 -4.99 3.09 -17.09
C PHE A 206 -3.76 3.39 -16.23
N LEU A 207 -3.49 2.60 -15.20
CA LEU A 207 -2.45 2.87 -14.21
C LEU A 207 -1.07 3.04 -14.83
N ASP A 208 -0.59 2.06 -15.58
CA ASP A 208 0.74 2.16 -16.18
C ASP A 208 0.84 3.35 -17.15
N LYS A 209 -0.19 3.61 -17.95
CA LYS A 209 -0.19 4.73 -18.92
C LYS A 209 -0.10 6.08 -18.23
N ILE A 210 -0.91 6.29 -17.19
CA ILE A 210 -0.92 7.54 -16.42
C ILE A 210 0.41 7.71 -15.66
N VAL A 211 0.91 6.65 -15.04
CA VAL A 211 2.18 6.69 -14.31
C VAL A 211 3.35 6.92 -15.27
N SER A 212 3.37 6.29 -16.45
CA SER A 212 4.37 6.52 -17.50
C SER A 212 4.38 7.96 -17.96
N PHE A 213 3.20 8.48 -18.35
CA PHE A 213 3.05 9.87 -18.77
C PHE A 213 3.57 10.84 -17.70
N THR A 214 3.24 10.58 -16.43
CA THR A 214 3.66 11.42 -15.32
C THR A 214 5.16 11.31 -15.05
N ALA A 215 5.72 10.09 -15.17
CA ALA A 215 7.16 9.86 -15.04
C ALA A 215 7.94 10.61 -16.12
N ASP A 216 7.52 10.51 -17.38
CA ASP A 216 8.15 11.18 -18.51
C ASP A 216 8.06 12.70 -18.39
N ALA A 217 6.91 13.23 -17.94
CA ALA A 217 6.74 14.67 -17.74
C ALA A 217 7.58 15.21 -16.59
N SER A 218 7.68 14.47 -15.47
CA SER A 218 8.36 14.93 -14.25
C SER A 218 9.83 14.51 -14.14
N ASN A 219 10.31 13.72 -15.11
CA ASN A 219 11.59 13.00 -15.08
C ASN A 219 11.81 12.18 -13.80
N ALA A 220 10.74 11.81 -13.09
CA ALA A 220 10.80 10.97 -11.91
C ALA A 220 10.89 9.49 -12.32
N PRO A 221 11.84 8.69 -11.80
CA PRO A 221 11.87 7.27 -12.07
C PRO A 221 10.57 6.59 -11.65
N LYS A 222 9.98 5.75 -12.52
CA LYS A 222 8.74 5.01 -12.21
C LYS A 222 8.80 4.25 -10.88
N GLY A 223 9.92 3.58 -10.61
CA GLY A 223 10.13 2.87 -9.34
C GLY A 223 10.07 3.82 -8.13
N LEU A 224 10.56 5.06 -8.24
CA LEU A 224 10.46 6.06 -7.17
C LEU A 224 9.02 6.55 -7.00
N ILE A 225 8.30 6.75 -8.10
CA ILE A 225 6.87 7.11 -8.07
C ILE A 225 6.07 6.01 -7.36
N GLY A 226 6.29 4.74 -7.73
CA GLY A 226 5.61 3.65 -7.05
C GLY A 226 5.99 3.53 -5.58
N PHE A 227 7.28 3.66 -5.26
CA PHE A 227 7.81 3.52 -3.90
C PHE A 227 7.37 4.63 -2.94
N LEU A 228 7.23 5.87 -3.43
CA LEU A 228 6.83 7.00 -2.59
C LEU A 228 5.37 7.38 -2.80
N VAL A 229 4.99 7.73 -4.03
CA VAL A 229 3.69 8.31 -4.32
C VAL A 229 2.60 7.25 -4.24
N LEU A 230 2.72 6.18 -5.04
CA LEU A 230 1.68 5.16 -5.07
C LEU A 230 1.59 4.45 -3.73
N ALA A 231 2.70 4.05 -3.13
CA ALA A 231 2.74 3.47 -1.79
C ALA A 231 2.01 4.35 -0.75
N THR A 232 2.22 5.66 -0.78
CA THR A 232 1.49 6.57 0.12
C THR A 232 0.00 6.56 -0.12
N LEU A 233 -0.43 6.56 -1.39
CA LEU A 233 -1.84 6.56 -1.77
C LEU A 233 -2.51 5.21 -1.51
N THR A 234 -1.78 4.09 -1.65
CA THR A 234 -2.28 2.73 -1.38
C THR A 234 -2.32 2.40 0.11
N SER A 235 -1.36 2.90 0.90
CA SER A 235 -1.37 2.80 2.37
C SER A 235 -2.42 3.68 3.06
N TRP A 236 -3.06 4.59 2.30
CA TRP A 236 -3.96 5.58 2.86
C TRP A 236 -5.23 5.02 3.54
N PRO A 237 -5.94 4.02 2.96
CA PRO A 237 -7.05 3.35 3.65
C PRO A 237 -6.62 2.68 4.96
N GLU A 238 -5.42 2.10 4.99
CA GLU A 238 -4.85 1.50 6.20
C GLU A 238 -4.59 2.56 7.28
N PHE A 239 -4.07 3.72 6.89
CA PHE A 239 -3.92 4.87 7.79
C PHE A 239 -5.25 5.32 8.40
N LYS A 240 -6.33 5.37 7.61
CA LYS A 240 -7.69 5.67 8.14
C LYS A 240 -8.13 4.64 9.19
N SER A 241 -7.86 3.36 8.95
CA SER A 241 -8.13 2.26 9.91
C SER A 241 -7.36 2.46 11.23
N ILE A 242 -6.05 2.73 11.14
CA ILE A 242 -5.19 3.02 12.30
C ILE A 242 -5.70 4.20 13.11
N LEU A 243 -6.08 5.30 12.45
CA LEU A 243 -6.64 6.47 13.13
C LEU A 243 -7.90 6.11 13.92
N GLY A 244 -8.76 5.26 13.36
CA GLY A 244 -9.93 4.73 14.06
C GLY A 244 -9.57 3.92 15.30
N LEU A 245 -8.59 3.02 15.19
CA LEU A 245 -8.11 2.20 16.31
C LEU A 245 -7.46 3.04 17.41
N LEU A 246 -6.59 3.98 17.05
CA LEU A 246 -5.92 4.88 17.98
C LEU A 246 -6.92 5.75 18.76
N LYS A 247 -7.93 6.31 18.07
CA LYS A 247 -9.02 7.08 18.72
C LYS A 247 -9.83 6.24 19.71
N ARG A 248 -9.94 4.93 19.48
CA ARG A 248 -10.59 3.97 20.38
C ARG A 248 -9.63 3.37 21.43
N ASN A 249 -8.42 3.93 21.56
CA ASN A 249 -7.39 3.46 22.49
C ASN A 249 -6.88 2.03 22.23
N LYS A 250 -7.05 1.51 21.02
CA LYS A 250 -6.66 0.16 20.59
C LYS A 250 -5.25 0.17 19.99
N ILE A 251 -4.24 0.37 20.84
CA ILE A 251 -2.84 0.54 20.41
C ILE A 251 -2.26 -0.77 19.88
N MET A 252 -2.53 -1.91 20.53
CA MET A 252 -2.05 -3.20 20.05
C MET A 252 -2.59 -3.48 18.63
N ASP A 253 -3.89 -3.29 18.42
CA ASP A 253 -4.54 -3.52 17.14
C ASP A 253 -3.96 -2.62 16.03
N SER A 254 -3.65 -1.36 16.33
CA SER A 254 -3.08 -0.45 15.32
C SER A 254 -1.67 -0.84 14.89
N PHE A 255 -0.84 -1.28 15.85
CA PHE A 255 0.52 -1.78 15.56
C PHE A 255 0.48 -3.14 14.84
N MET A 256 -0.44 -4.04 15.24
CA MET A 256 -0.67 -5.31 14.56
C MET A 256 -1.15 -5.14 13.13
N ASN A 257 -2.05 -4.17 12.87
CA ASN A 257 -2.53 -3.87 11.52
C ASN A 257 -1.37 -3.55 10.58
N ILE A 258 -0.51 -2.61 10.98
CA ILE A 258 0.69 -2.24 10.21
C ILE A 258 1.65 -3.41 10.01
N MET A 259 1.88 -4.20 11.05
CA MET A 259 2.79 -5.33 10.96
C MET A 259 2.28 -6.37 9.95
N VAL A 260 0.99 -6.72 10.00
CA VAL A 260 0.38 -7.68 9.08
C VAL A 260 0.40 -7.15 7.65
N SER A 261 0.11 -5.86 7.45
CA SER A 261 0.19 -5.24 6.13
C SER A 261 1.62 -5.24 5.58
N ASN A 262 2.61 -4.85 6.39
CA ASN A 262 4.02 -4.91 5.99
C ASN A 262 4.47 -6.32 5.62
N ILE A 263 4.09 -7.34 6.39
CA ILE A 263 4.38 -8.75 6.08
C ILE A 263 3.74 -9.13 4.75
N THR A 264 2.47 -8.77 4.55
CA THR A 264 1.72 -9.07 3.33
C THR A 264 2.33 -8.39 2.11
N ASN A 265 2.78 -7.14 2.23
CA ASN A 265 3.46 -6.41 1.16
C ASN A 265 4.80 -7.03 0.77
N LEU A 266 5.57 -7.54 1.74
CA LEU A 266 6.78 -8.33 1.46
C LEU A 266 6.45 -9.64 0.73
N TRP A 267 5.35 -10.30 1.09
CA TRP A 267 4.90 -11.50 0.39
C TRP A 267 4.42 -11.20 -1.03
N LEU A 268 3.71 -10.10 -1.24
CA LEU A 268 3.31 -9.63 -2.57
C LEU A 268 4.54 -9.37 -3.44
N ALA A 269 5.50 -8.57 -2.95
CA ALA A 269 6.74 -8.30 -3.68
C ALA A 269 7.53 -9.58 -3.97
N SER A 270 7.66 -10.48 -2.98
CA SER A 270 8.33 -11.77 -3.16
C SER A 270 7.65 -12.64 -4.22
N GLY A 271 6.32 -12.72 -4.19
CA GLY A 271 5.54 -13.44 -5.20
C GLY A 271 5.71 -12.83 -6.59
N GLY A 272 5.72 -11.51 -6.70
CA GLY A 272 6.00 -10.82 -7.95
C GLY A 272 7.38 -11.12 -8.52
N VAL A 273 8.41 -11.06 -7.68
CA VAL A 273 9.79 -11.42 -8.08
C VAL A 273 9.87 -12.86 -8.55
N ILE A 274 9.22 -13.80 -7.85
CA ILE A 274 9.18 -15.22 -8.27
C ILE A 274 8.52 -15.35 -9.66
N ILE A 275 7.36 -14.71 -9.88
CA ILE A 275 6.66 -14.75 -11.16
C ILE A 275 7.55 -14.17 -12.28
N TRP A 276 8.18 -13.03 -12.02
CA TRP A 276 9.07 -12.39 -12.97
C TRP A 276 10.28 -13.28 -13.33
N LEU A 277 10.93 -13.90 -12.34
CA LEU A 277 12.02 -14.85 -12.57
C LEU A 277 11.59 -16.04 -13.44
N ILE A 278 10.38 -16.56 -13.23
CA ILE A 278 9.82 -17.64 -14.07
C ILE A 278 9.60 -17.16 -15.52
N ILE A 279 9.13 -15.94 -15.70
CA ILE A 279 8.92 -15.34 -17.03
C ILE A 279 10.25 -15.14 -17.75
N GLU A 280 11.25 -14.55 -17.08
CA GLU A 280 12.58 -14.33 -17.65
C GLU A 280 13.30 -15.64 -17.98
N PHE A 281 13.21 -16.64 -17.11
CA PHE A 281 13.77 -17.96 -17.39
C PHE A 281 13.16 -18.60 -18.65
N LYS A 282 11.85 -18.45 -18.86
CA LYS A 282 11.18 -18.92 -20.08
C LYS A 282 11.61 -18.17 -21.34
N LYS A 283 11.92 -16.88 -21.25
CA LYS A 283 12.43 -16.09 -22.39
C LYS A 283 13.83 -16.54 -22.83
N ILE A 284 14.66 -17.02 -21.91
CA ILE A 284 16.01 -17.51 -22.20
C ILE A 284 15.98 -18.90 -22.88
N MET A 285 14.97 -19.72 -22.58
CA MET A 285 14.86 -21.08 -23.11
C MET A 285 14.20 -21.19 -24.49
N ASN A 286 13.51 -20.14 -24.95
CA ASN A 286 12.82 -20.08 -26.25
C ASN A 286 13.60 -19.20 -27.23
#